data_AF-A0A8C7E0G3-F1
#
_entry.id   AF-A0A8C7E0G3-F1
#
_cell.length_a   1.000
_cell.length_b   1.000
_cell.length_c   1.000
_cell.angle_alpha   90.00
_cell.angle_beta   90.00
_cell.angle_gamma   90.00
#
_symmetry.space_group_name_H-M   'P 1'
#
loop_
_entity.id
_entity.type
_entity.pdbx_description
1 polymer ?
#
loop_
_entity_poly.entity_id
_entity_poly.type
_entity_poly.pdbx_seq_one_letter_code
_entity_poly.pdbx_strand_id
1 'polypeptide(L)'
;MVSNALYIPNIECAVITVCCVFSPQRETKGQFLVDHVCNHYSLLEKDYFGIRYVDPEKQRHWLEPNKPIVKQMKSQQPYTMCFRVKFYPHEPMKIKEELTRYLLYLQLKRDVYHGRLLCPFADAAYLGACIVQAELGDYDQDEHPPDYIQDFKLFPKQSLKLERKIIDIHKNELRGQCSAVAELHLLQRAHNLETYGVDPHPCKDFTGSTAFLGFTATGFVVFQGNKRIHLLKWADVNKLKFEGKTFYVIGIQKEKKLVLTFHTSTPAACKHLWKCGVENQAFYKCAKSSQIKTVSSSNIFFKGSRFRYSGRVAKEVIEASSKIQREPPEVHRISEYQLFLFFTGLLALKDSVHLSPLKPSTTPTERELDGVLTISELVYNPCASMLPTPVDDGQGGVDLLFQSPIQSPARLSMLGSGLRLLTKNERVNTCVLSAVRLIAMVIGVLLVAVPMLLLLLESDIDVSFLHEIRQTPEFEQFHYEYYCPLRRWILCKISMVMERLGWD
;
A
#
# COMPACT_ATOMS: atom_id res chain seq x y z
N MET A 1 -15.66 34.59 -3.19
CA MET A 1 -14.25 34.16 -3.24
C MET A 1 -14.11 32.93 -2.37
N VAL A 2 -13.95 31.73 -2.96
CA VAL A 2 -13.72 30.49 -2.20
C VAL A 2 -12.22 30.37 -2.00
N SER A 3 -11.76 30.52 -0.75
CA SER A 3 -10.36 30.34 -0.40
C SER A 3 -10.01 28.85 -0.51
N ASN A 4 -9.20 28.48 -1.49
CA ASN A 4 -8.69 27.13 -1.67
C ASN A 4 -7.46 26.93 -0.76
N ALA A 5 -7.69 26.86 0.55
CA ALA A 5 -6.61 26.70 1.51
C ALA A 5 -6.25 25.21 1.67
N LEU A 6 -5.11 24.81 1.09
CA LEU A 6 -4.42 23.59 1.51
C LEU A 6 -3.62 23.93 2.76
N TYR A 7 -4.01 23.41 3.92
CA TYR A 7 -3.24 23.56 5.13
C TYR A 7 -2.33 22.33 5.30
N ILE A 8 -1.04 22.56 5.17
CA ILE A 8 0.00 21.59 5.50
C ILE A 8 0.51 22.05 6.88
N PRO A 9 0.08 21.44 8.00
CA PRO A 9 0.73 21.69 9.28
C PRO A 9 2.20 21.36 9.12
N ASN A 10 3.04 22.07 9.86
CA ASN A 10 4.47 21.83 9.99
C ASN A 10 4.77 20.33 10.19
N ILE A 11 6.04 19.94 10.01
CA ILE A 11 6.56 18.56 10.04
C ILE A 11 6.38 17.82 11.41
N GLU A 12 5.54 18.37 12.29
CA GLU A 12 5.42 18.19 13.75
C GLU A 12 5.26 16.77 14.30
N CYS A 13 5.06 15.73 13.49
CA CYS A 13 4.88 14.37 14.01
C CYS A 13 5.28 13.27 13.01
N ALA A 14 6.48 13.28 12.43
CA ALA A 14 6.93 12.23 11.49
C ALA A 14 5.96 11.88 10.33
N VAL A 15 5.02 12.79 10.08
CA VAL A 15 3.87 12.67 9.21
C VAL A 15 3.57 14.09 8.82
N ILE A 16 3.76 14.41 7.56
CA ILE A 16 3.22 15.64 7.03
C ILE A 16 1.72 15.37 6.83
N THR A 17 0.91 15.86 7.76
CA THR A 17 -0.54 15.82 7.61
C THR A 17 -0.91 16.78 6.51
N VAL A 18 -1.77 16.37 5.58
CA VAL A 18 -2.29 17.26 4.54
C VAL A 18 -3.77 17.38 4.80
N CYS A 19 -4.17 18.52 5.35
CA CYS A 19 -5.57 18.86 5.60
C CYS A 19 -6.09 19.63 4.39
N CYS A 20 -6.85 18.93 3.54
CA CYS A 20 -7.48 19.55 2.40
C CYS A 20 -8.87 20.07 2.78
N VAL A 21 -8.99 21.37 3.02
CA VAL A 21 -10.28 22.10 2.96
C VAL A 21 -10.37 22.71 1.56
N PHE A 22 -10.58 21.85 0.58
CA PHE A 22 -10.66 22.23 -0.83
C PHE A 22 -11.92 21.61 -1.41
N SER A 23 -12.66 22.34 -2.23
CA SER A 23 -13.61 21.73 -3.18
C SER A 23 -12.81 21.37 -4.43
N PRO A 24 -12.18 20.17 -4.52
CA PRO A 24 -11.47 19.79 -5.72
C PRO A 24 -12.38 19.93 -6.91
N GLN A 25 -11.92 20.67 -7.91
CA GLN A 25 -12.50 20.58 -9.24
C GLN A 25 -12.58 19.08 -9.58
N ARG A 26 -13.68 18.63 -10.17
CA ARG A 26 -13.99 17.19 -10.35
C ARG A 26 -12.86 16.39 -11.02
N GLU A 27 -11.96 17.07 -11.73
CA GLU A 27 -10.84 16.49 -12.47
C GLU A 27 -9.47 16.67 -11.81
N THR A 28 -9.35 17.31 -10.63
CA THR A 28 -8.05 17.48 -9.95
C THR A 28 -7.45 16.11 -9.62
N LYS A 29 -6.33 15.80 -10.28
CA LYS A 29 -5.61 14.52 -10.14
C LYS A 29 -4.80 14.47 -8.85
N GLY A 30 -4.56 13.27 -8.32
CA GLY A 30 -3.70 13.08 -7.15
C GLY A 30 -2.29 13.65 -7.31
N GLN A 31 -1.77 13.66 -8.55
CA GLN A 31 -0.46 14.23 -8.88
C GLN A 31 -0.34 15.70 -8.49
N PHE A 32 -1.42 16.48 -8.62
CA PHE A 32 -1.42 17.89 -8.22
C PHE A 32 -1.10 18.06 -6.74
N LEU A 33 -1.71 17.26 -5.85
CA LEU A 33 -1.43 17.33 -4.41
C LEU A 33 0.01 16.89 -4.09
N VAL A 34 0.49 15.84 -4.74
CA VAL A 34 1.87 15.36 -4.56
C VAL A 34 2.86 16.46 -4.95
N ASP A 35 2.70 17.04 -6.14
CA ASP A 35 3.58 18.11 -6.62
C ASP A 35 3.46 19.38 -5.76
N HIS A 36 2.26 19.74 -5.30
CA HIS A 36 2.07 20.89 -4.43
C HIS A 36 2.84 20.73 -3.11
N VAL A 37 2.73 19.58 -2.43
CA VAL A 37 3.47 19.30 -1.19
C VAL A 37 4.98 19.30 -1.46
N CYS A 38 5.43 18.64 -2.53
CA CYS A 38 6.85 18.59 -2.86
C CYS A 38 7.42 19.99 -3.18
N ASN A 39 6.67 20.82 -3.90
CA ASN A 39 7.08 22.18 -4.24
C ASN A 39 7.13 23.08 -2.99
N HIS A 40 6.17 22.94 -2.08
CA HIS A 40 6.14 23.70 -0.83
C HIS A 40 7.42 23.49 0.01
N TYR A 41 7.89 22.25 0.11
CA TYR A 41 9.14 21.91 0.82
C TYR A 41 10.39 21.99 -0.07
N SER A 42 10.28 22.34 -1.35
CA SER A 42 11.39 22.28 -2.30
C SER A 42 12.04 20.87 -2.39
N LEU A 43 11.23 19.82 -2.34
CA LEU A 43 11.67 18.41 -2.34
C LEU A 43 11.92 17.89 -3.77
N LEU A 44 13.19 17.64 -4.11
CA LEU A 44 13.58 17.17 -5.46
C LEU A 44 13.47 15.65 -5.64
N GLU A 45 13.81 14.87 -4.61
CA GLU A 45 13.78 13.40 -4.65
C GLU A 45 12.38 12.84 -4.32
N LYS A 46 11.36 13.42 -4.96
CA LYS A 46 9.94 13.18 -4.65
C LYS A 46 9.46 11.74 -4.87
N ASP A 47 10.13 10.95 -5.72
CA ASP A 47 9.70 9.59 -6.06
C ASP A 47 9.74 8.62 -4.87
N TYR A 48 10.48 8.93 -3.80
CA TYR A 48 10.46 8.12 -2.58
C TYR A 48 9.18 8.27 -1.77
N PHE A 49 8.38 9.29 -2.05
CA PHE A 49 7.24 9.69 -1.22
C PHE A 49 5.90 9.48 -1.92
N GLY A 50 4.84 9.48 -1.10
CA GLY A 50 3.46 9.44 -1.58
C GLY A 50 2.50 9.96 -0.53
N ILE A 51 1.26 10.17 -0.95
CA ILE A 51 0.17 10.57 -0.05
C ILE A 51 -0.67 9.35 0.28
N ARG A 52 -0.86 9.08 1.58
CA ARG A 52 -1.69 8.01 2.10
C ARG A 52 -2.95 8.57 2.73
N TYR A 53 -4.07 7.89 2.56
CA TYR A 53 -5.33 8.19 3.26
C TYR A 53 -5.96 6.90 3.79
N VAL A 54 -6.94 7.06 4.67
CA VAL A 54 -7.75 5.96 5.22
C VAL A 54 -9.19 6.20 4.76
N ASP A 55 -9.82 5.18 4.21
CA ASP A 55 -11.24 5.26 3.80
C ASP A 55 -12.19 5.07 5.01
N PRO A 56 -13.50 5.33 4.85
CA PRO A 56 -14.47 5.13 5.93
C PRO A 56 -14.53 3.69 6.47
N GLU A 57 -14.11 2.71 5.66
CA GLU A 57 -14.00 1.30 6.04
C GLU A 57 -12.69 0.98 6.79
N LYS A 58 -11.92 2.00 7.19
CA LYS A 58 -10.62 1.90 7.89
C LYS A 58 -9.53 1.22 7.06
N GLN A 59 -9.69 1.10 5.75
CA GLN A 59 -8.68 0.59 4.85
C GLN A 59 -7.73 1.71 4.42
N ARG A 60 -6.44 1.42 4.49
CA ARG A 60 -5.37 2.32 4.04
C ARG A 60 -5.23 2.26 2.53
N HIS A 61 -4.98 3.41 1.91
CA HIS A 61 -4.75 3.55 0.48
C HIS A 61 -3.64 4.55 0.20
N TRP A 62 -2.87 4.29 -0.84
CA TRP A 62 -2.03 5.31 -1.48
C TRP A 62 -2.87 6.06 -2.51
N LEU A 63 -2.78 7.39 -2.50
CA LEU A 63 -3.38 8.25 -3.50
C LEU A 63 -2.73 7.96 -4.87
N GLU A 64 -3.54 7.55 -5.84
CA GLU A 64 -3.08 7.29 -7.20
C GLU A 64 -2.89 8.62 -7.94
N PRO A 65 -1.67 8.96 -8.42
CA PRO A 65 -1.40 10.28 -8.98
C PRO A 65 -2.20 10.58 -10.24
N ASN A 66 -2.46 9.56 -11.08
CA ASN A 66 -3.13 9.71 -12.36
C ASN A 66 -4.67 9.74 -12.28
N LYS A 67 -5.24 9.60 -11.09
CA LYS A 67 -6.70 9.55 -10.89
C LYS A 67 -7.21 10.82 -10.21
N PRO A 68 -8.41 11.30 -10.57
CA PRO A 68 -9.05 12.39 -9.85
C PRO A 68 -9.23 12.06 -8.37
N ILE A 69 -8.92 13.00 -7.48
CA ILE A 69 -8.96 12.82 -6.03
C ILE A 69 -10.38 12.46 -5.58
N VAL A 70 -11.39 13.14 -6.12
CA VAL A 70 -12.81 12.90 -5.83
C VAL A 70 -13.30 11.49 -6.20
N LYS A 71 -12.63 10.81 -7.15
CA LYS A 71 -12.97 9.44 -7.54
C LYS A 71 -12.32 8.39 -6.64
N GLN A 72 -11.34 8.80 -5.84
CA GLN A 72 -10.59 7.93 -4.93
C GLN A 72 -11.10 8.06 -3.50
N MET A 73 -11.37 9.28 -3.08
CA MET A 73 -11.83 9.58 -1.73
C MET A 73 -13.35 9.52 -1.65
N LYS A 74 -13.85 8.57 -0.85
CA LYS A 74 -15.28 8.43 -0.56
C LYS A 74 -15.69 9.06 0.77
N SER A 75 -14.75 9.59 1.55
CA SER A 75 -15.01 10.22 2.84
C SER A 75 -15.61 11.62 2.67
N GLN A 76 -16.29 12.10 3.70
CA GLN A 76 -16.70 13.52 3.78
C GLN A 76 -15.50 14.39 4.18
N GLN A 77 -15.56 15.67 3.83
CA GLN A 77 -14.52 16.65 4.18
C GLN A 77 -14.58 17.02 5.68
N PRO A 78 -13.46 17.46 6.28
CA PRO A 78 -12.12 17.63 5.70
C PRO A 78 -11.40 16.29 5.45
N TYR A 79 -10.59 16.25 4.38
CA TYR A 79 -9.79 15.06 4.09
C TYR A 79 -8.52 15.06 4.93
N THR A 80 -8.34 14.02 5.74
CA THR A 80 -7.07 13.75 6.44
C THR A 80 -6.21 12.84 5.59
N MET A 81 -5.09 13.38 5.09
CA MET A 81 -4.09 12.63 4.36
C MET A 81 -2.73 12.74 5.05
N CYS A 82 -1.82 11.83 4.72
CA CYS A 82 -0.46 11.81 5.24
C CYS A 82 0.53 11.70 4.09
N PHE A 83 1.43 12.66 3.93
CA PHE A 83 2.59 12.53 3.06
C PHE A 83 3.68 11.72 3.79
N ARG A 84 4.16 10.65 3.14
CA ARG A 84 4.98 9.59 3.74
C ARG A 84 5.98 9.01 2.76
N VAL A 85 7.01 8.36 3.30
CA VAL A 85 7.89 7.49 2.49
C VAL A 85 7.07 6.31 1.99
N LYS A 86 7.02 6.17 0.66
CA LYS A 86 6.36 5.08 -0.04
C LYS A 86 7.37 4.01 -0.47
N PHE A 87 8.55 4.44 -0.92
CA PHE A 87 9.64 3.56 -1.31
C PHE A 87 10.87 3.92 -0.49
N TYR A 88 11.31 3.00 0.36
CA TYR A 88 12.52 3.18 1.16
C TYR A 88 13.75 2.95 0.28
N PRO A 89 14.78 3.80 0.34
CA PRO A 89 16.02 3.60 -0.41
C PRO A 89 16.74 2.34 0.10
N HIS A 90 17.42 1.61 -0.79
CA HIS A 90 18.25 0.48 -0.40
C HIS A 90 19.44 0.92 0.47
N GLU A 91 20.00 2.08 0.15
CA GLU A 91 21.11 2.70 0.87
C GLU A 91 20.75 4.17 1.12
N PRO A 92 20.20 4.52 2.30
CA PRO A 92 19.79 5.90 2.58
C PRO A 92 20.94 6.90 2.53
N MET A 93 22.19 6.42 2.66
CA MET A 93 23.40 7.24 2.54
C MET A 93 23.64 7.78 1.12
N LYS A 94 23.04 7.15 0.10
CA LYS A 94 23.15 7.60 -1.30
C LYS A 94 22.17 8.70 -1.65
N ILE A 95 21.26 9.04 -0.73
CA ILE A 95 20.36 10.19 -0.88
C ILE A 95 21.20 11.45 -0.82
N LYS A 96 21.06 12.30 -1.84
CA LYS A 96 21.88 13.50 -1.99
C LYS A 96 21.37 14.65 -1.11
N GLU A 97 20.05 14.86 -1.07
CA GLU A 97 19.46 15.98 -0.34
C GLU A 97 19.32 15.69 1.16
N GLU A 98 19.71 16.66 1.98
CA GLU A 98 19.51 16.59 3.43
C GLU A 98 18.04 16.52 3.81
N LEU A 99 17.18 17.32 3.15
CA LEU A 99 15.74 17.30 3.39
C LEU A 99 15.15 15.90 3.18
N THR A 100 15.54 15.20 2.12
CA THR A 100 15.08 13.83 1.87
C THR A 100 15.54 12.87 2.98
N ARG A 101 16.80 13.00 3.45
CA ARG A 101 17.33 12.21 4.58
C ARG A 101 16.57 12.52 5.86
N TYR A 102 16.29 13.79 6.14
CA TYR A 102 15.52 14.22 7.31
C TYR A 102 14.09 13.67 7.29
N LEU A 103 13.38 13.76 6.16
CA LEU A 103 12.04 13.18 6.04
C LEU A 103 12.04 11.64 6.20
N LEU A 104 13.10 10.97 5.76
CA LEU A 104 13.29 9.54 6.00
C LEU A 104 13.59 9.23 7.48
N TYR A 105 14.44 10.03 8.12
CA TYR A 105 14.74 9.94 9.55
C TYR A 105 13.45 10.05 10.36
N LEU A 106 12.63 11.05 10.07
CA LEU A 106 11.34 11.25 10.72
C LEU A 106 10.42 10.04 10.56
N GLN A 107 10.28 9.52 9.33
CA GLN A 107 9.48 8.33 9.10
C GLN A 107 9.98 7.13 9.92
N LEU A 108 11.30 6.94 10.05
CA LEU A 108 11.87 5.86 10.86
C LEU A 108 11.75 6.10 12.36
N LYS A 109 11.90 7.35 12.84
CA LYS A 109 11.58 7.75 14.22
C LYS A 109 10.16 7.32 14.59
N ARG A 110 9.22 7.54 13.67
CA ARG A 110 7.83 7.06 13.82
C ARG A 110 7.71 5.55 13.87
N ASP A 111 8.45 4.87 13.00
CA ASP A 111 8.38 3.42 12.90
C ASP A 111 8.98 2.78 14.16
N VAL A 112 9.98 3.41 14.79
CA VAL A 112 10.48 3.06 16.12
C VAL A 112 9.41 3.30 17.19
N TYR A 113 8.84 4.51 17.25
CA TYR A 113 7.81 4.89 18.23
C TYR A 113 6.59 3.97 18.23
N HIS A 114 6.15 3.54 17.03
CA HIS A 114 5.01 2.64 16.88
C HIS A 114 5.40 1.14 16.87
N GLY A 115 6.67 0.79 17.13
CA GLY A 115 7.11 -0.62 17.18
C GLY A 115 7.02 -1.36 15.84
N ARG A 116 7.03 -0.63 14.72
CA ARG A 116 7.07 -1.17 13.36
C ARG A 116 8.50 -1.52 12.94
N LEU A 117 9.47 -0.74 13.38
CA LEU A 117 10.89 -1.06 13.25
C LEU A 117 11.32 -1.86 14.47
N LEU A 118 11.43 -3.18 14.31
CA LEU A 118 11.92 -4.08 15.34
C LEU A 118 13.41 -3.85 15.57
N CYS A 119 13.74 -3.46 16.79
CA CYS A 119 15.11 -3.14 17.21
C CYS A 119 15.53 -4.10 18.33
N PRO A 120 16.59 -4.90 18.14
CA PRO A 120 17.29 -5.53 19.25
C PRO A 120 17.73 -4.50 20.29
N PHE A 121 17.95 -4.91 21.54
CA PHE A 121 18.24 -3.98 22.65
C PHE A 121 19.38 -2.98 22.34
N ALA A 122 20.49 -3.45 21.77
CA ALA A 122 21.62 -2.60 21.43
C ALA A 122 21.27 -1.57 20.34
N ASP A 123 20.55 -1.99 19.30
CA ASP A 123 20.10 -1.09 18.25
C ASP A 123 19.05 -0.11 18.76
N ALA A 124 18.12 -0.54 19.61
CA ALA A 124 17.15 0.34 20.26
C ALA A 124 17.85 1.42 21.08
N ALA A 125 18.85 1.06 21.88
CA ALA A 125 19.59 2.03 22.67
C ALA A 125 20.34 3.04 21.79
N TYR A 126 21.00 2.57 20.73
CA TYR A 126 21.73 3.43 19.81
C TYR A 126 20.80 4.36 19.02
N LEU A 127 19.71 3.84 18.45
CA LEU A 127 18.72 4.64 17.73
C LEU A 127 18.07 5.67 18.66
N GLY A 128 17.75 5.29 19.90
CA GLY A 128 17.23 6.20 20.92
C GLY A 128 18.21 7.33 21.22
N ALA A 129 19.49 7.01 21.38
CA ALA A 129 20.52 8.03 21.60
C ALA A 129 20.70 8.96 20.39
N CYS A 130 20.63 8.45 19.16
CA CYS A 130 20.64 9.30 17.96
C CYS A 130 19.44 10.26 17.90
N ILE A 131 18.24 9.81 18.30
CA ILE A 131 17.05 10.69 18.36
C ILE A 131 17.27 11.79 19.39
N VAL A 132 17.75 11.42 20.59
CA VAL A 132 18.01 12.37 21.68
C VAL A 132 19.05 13.41 21.26
N GLN A 133 20.20 12.98 20.72
CA GLN A 133 21.23 13.88 20.21
C GLN A 133 20.69 14.80 19.11
N ALA A 134 19.83 14.28 18.21
CA ALA A 134 19.26 15.08 17.14
C ALA A 134 18.28 16.16 17.64
N GLU A 135 17.55 15.89 18.74
CA GLU A 135 16.51 16.79 19.27
C GLU A 135 17.00 17.72 20.38
N LEU A 136 17.94 17.28 21.23
CA LEU A 136 18.45 18.02 22.38
C LEU A 136 19.85 18.61 22.15
N GLY A 137 20.60 18.10 21.18
CA GLY A 137 22.02 18.44 21.02
C GLY A 137 22.90 17.65 21.99
N ASP A 138 24.05 18.21 22.36
CA ASP A 138 25.00 17.56 23.26
C ASP A 138 24.46 17.44 24.68
N TYR A 139 24.80 16.34 25.36
CA TYR A 139 24.54 16.20 26.79
C TYR A 139 25.21 17.32 27.60
N ASP A 140 24.39 18.00 28.40
CA ASP A 140 24.76 18.99 29.41
C ASP A 140 24.28 18.54 30.79
N GLN A 141 25.16 18.61 31.81
CA GLN A 141 24.84 18.11 33.15
C GLN A 141 23.84 19.01 33.92
N ASP A 142 23.81 20.30 33.62
CA ASP A 142 22.95 21.27 34.27
C ASP A 142 21.54 21.24 33.66
N GLU A 143 21.43 20.95 32.36
CA GLU A 143 20.15 20.83 31.65
C GLU A 143 19.51 19.43 31.70
N HIS A 144 20.32 18.37 31.80
CA HIS A 144 19.84 16.98 31.69
C HIS A 144 19.93 16.23 33.02
N PRO A 145 18.84 16.20 33.82
CA PRO A 145 18.78 15.38 35.05
C PRO A 145 18.92 13.88 34.75
N PRO A 146 19.20 13.01 35.73
CA PRO A 146 19.47 11.58 35.48
C PRO A 146 18.38 10.79 34.73
N ASP A 147 17.14 11.29 34.72
CA ASP A 147 15.93 10.68 34.18
C ASP A 147 15.31 11.47 33.02
N TYR A 148 16.02 12.45 32.42
CA TYR A 148 15.52 13.30 31.33
C TYR A 148 14.96 12.56 30.10
N ILE A 149 15.31 11.28 29.92
CA ILE A 149 14.77 10.44 28.84
C ILE A 149 13.35 9.92 29.13
N GLN A 150 12.92 9.90 30.39
CA GLN A 150 11.62 9.37 30.78
C GLN A 150 10.45 10.11 30.11
N ASP A 151 10.60 11.43 29.92
CA ASP A 151 9.62 12.26 29.25
C ASP A 151 9.66 12.12 27.72
N PHE A 152 10.78 11.64 27.17
CA PHE A 152 10.91 11.27 25.76
C PHE A 152 10.34 9.87 25.54
N LYS A 153 9.08 9.80 25.09
CA LYS A 153 8.45 8.53 24.71
C LYS A 153 9.01 8.03 23.37
N LEU A 154 10.19 7.42 23.38
CA LEU A 154 10.89 6.99 22.15
C LEU A 154 10.38 5.64 21.65
N PHE A 155 10.02 4.72 22.55
CA PHE A 155 9.64 3.34 22.24
C PHE A 155 8.28 2.95 22.87
N PRO A 156 7.51 2.02 22.25
CA PRO A 156 6.28 1.52 22.86
C PRO A 156 6.48 0.86 24.23
N LYS A 157 7.65 0.25 24.43
CA LYS A 157 8.07 -0.40 25.68
C LYS A 157 9.45 0.15 26.06
N GLN A 158 9.44 1.33 26.66
CA GLN A 158 10.66 1.96 27.17
C GLN A 158 10.90 1.50 28.61
N SER A 159 12.04 0.86 28.86
CA SER A 159 12.42 0.36 30.19
C SER A 159 13.54 1.20 30.77
N LEU A 160 13.62 1.31 32.10
CA LEU A 160 14.71 2.02 32.79
C LEU A 160 16.10 1.53 32.36
N LYS A 161 16.23 0.23 32.06
CA LYS A 161 17.49 -0.36 31.54
C LYS A 161 17.85 0.19 30.16
N LEU A 162 16.86 0.34 29.28
CA LEU A 162 17.04 0.93 27.96
C LEU A 162 17.39 2.42 28.07
N GLU A 163 16.67 3.16 28.91
CA GLU A 163 16.91 4.59 29.14
C GLU A 163 18.34 4.85 29.63
N ARG A 164 18.81 4.12 30.64
CA ARG A 164 20.21 4.23 31.12
C ARG A 164 21.23 3.99 30.01
N LYS A 165 20.96 3.04 29.10
CA LYS A 165 21.86 2.76 27.98
C LYS A 165 21.80 3.85 26.91
N ILE A 166 20.63 4.42 26.65
CA ILE A 166 20.47 5.60 25.76
C ILE A 166 21.29 6.77 26.31
N ILE A 167 21.16 7.06 27.61
CA ILE A 167 21.87 8.13 28.29
C ILE A 167 23.39 7.93 28.21
N ASP A 168 23.86 6.71 28.44
CA ASP A 168 25.28 6.34 28.34
C ASP A 168 25.85 6.61 26.94
N ILE A 169 25.14 6.17 25.88
CA ILE A 169 25.55 6.40 24.49
C ILE A 169 25.50 7.91 24.15
N HIS A 170 24.45 8.62 24.57
CA HIS A 170 24.31 10.06 24.35
C HIS A 170 25.49 10.83 24.94
N LYS A 171 25.87 10.53 26.19
CA LYS A 171 27.01 11.16 26.88
C LYS A 171 28.36 10.87 26.23
N ASN A 172 28.59 9.60 25.89
CA ASN A 172 29.94 9.10 25.65
C ASN A 172 30.28 8.90 24.18
N GLU A 173 29.29 8.67 23.31
CA GLU A 173 29.53 8.27 21.92
C GLU A 173 29.06 9.32 20.90
N LEU A 174 28.07 10.16 21.23
CA LEU A 174 27.44 11.08 20.27
C LEU A 174 27.81 12.56 20.46
N ARG A 175 28.57 12.89 21.51
CA ARG A 175 28.98 14.27 21.82
C ARG A 175 29.71 14.94 20.65
N GLY A 176 29.37 16.20 20.39
CA GLY A 176 29.90 17.03 19.32
C GLY A 176 29.24 16.80 17.96
N GLN A 177 28.26 15.90 17.86
CA GLN A 177 27.54 15.65 16.61
C GLN A 177 26.35 16.58 16.47
N CYS A 178 26.26 17.29 15.34
CA CYS A 178 25.06 18.06 15.03
C CYS A 178 23.88 17.16 14.63
N SER A 179 22.66 17.69 14.66
CA SER A 179 21.43 16.93 14.38
C SER A 179 21.48 16.18 13.05
N ALA A 180 21.97 16.82 11.97
CA ALA A 180 22.08 16.19 10.66
C ALA A 180 22.94 14.91 10.66
N VAL A 181 24.01 14.89 11.47
CA VAL A 181 24.92 13.74 11.59
C VAL A 181 24.28 12.65 12.45
N ALA A 182 23.64 13.02 13.57
CA ALA A 182 22.92 12.06 14.41
C ALA A 182 21.76 11.38 13.65
N GLU A 183 21.01 12.15 12.86
CA GLU A 183 19.97 11.66 11.94
C GLU A 183 20.56 10.66 10.93
N LEU A 184 21.73 10.99 10.35
CA LEU A 184 22.44 10.11 9.42
C LEU A 184 22.86 8.79 10.08
N HIS A 185 23.40 8.83 11.31
CA HIS A 185 23.75 7.63 12.08
C HIS A 185 22.52 6.74 12.35
N LEU A 186 21.36 7.35 12.65
CA LEU A 186 20.11 6.61 12.77
C LEU A 186 19.77 5.89 11.47
N LEU A 187 19.84 6.59 10.34
CA LEU A 187 19.58 6.00 9.02
C LEU A 187 20.56 4.85 8.70
N GLN A 188 21.85 5.00 9.02
CA GLN A 188 22.89 3.98 8.85
C GLN A 188 22.59 2.72 9.66
N ARG A 189 22.16 2.90 10.91
CA ARG A 189 21.84 1.76 11.76
C ARG A 189 20.54 1.09 11.34
N ALA A 190 19.50 1.88 11.09
CA ALA A 190 18.15 1.40 10.81
C ALA A 190 18.07 0.57 9.52
N HIS A 191 18.82 0.89 8.47
CA HIS A 191 18.72 0.18 7.19
C HIS A 191 19.21 -1.28 7.25
N ASN A 192 19.93 -1.66 8.31
CA ASN A 192 20.41 -3.03 8.53
C ASN A 192 19.40 -3.89 9.30
N LEU A 193 18.33 -3.29 9.85
CA LEU A 193 17.31 -4.01 10.60
C LEU A 193 16.36 -4.77 9.67
N GLU A 194 15.89 -5.95 10.10
CA GLU A 194 15.08 -6.84 9.25
C GLU A 194 13.74 -6.24 8.81
N THR A 195 13.21 -5.31 9.59
CA THR A 195 11.91 -4.64 9.36
C THR A 195 12.05 -3.25 8.75
N TYR A 196 13.26 -2.86 8.33
CA TYR A 196 13.48 -1.62 7.61
C TYR A 196 12.60 -1.52 6.36
N GLY A 197 11.80 -0.46 6.28
CA GLY A 197 10.89 -0.20 5.18
C GLY A 197 9.67 -1.12 5.09
N VAL A 198 9.41 -1.97 6.09
CA VAL A 198 8.26 -2.88 6.09
C VAL A 198 6.99 -2.12 6.47
N ASP A 199 6.03 -1.98 5.53
CA ASP A 199 4.64 -1.62 5.83
C ASP A 199 3.79 -2.88 5.98
N PRO A 200 3.53 -3.37 7.22
CA PRO A 200 2.95 -4.69 7.40
C PRO A 200 1.47 -4.72 7.01
N HIS A 201 1.13 -5.65 6.12
CA HIS A 201 -0.24 -6.00 5.74
C HIS A 201 -0.68 -7.26 6.50
N PRO A 202 -1.61 -7.15 7.46
CA PRO A 202 -2.09 -8.30 8.22
C PRO A 202 -2.93 -9.23 7.35
N CYS A 203 -2.58 -10.51 7.35
CA CYS A 203 -3.20 -11.59 6.59
C CYS A 203 -3.25 -12.89 7.42
N LYS A 204 -3.91 -13.91 6.87
CA LYS A 204 -3.81 -15.30 7.34
C LYS A 204 -3.11 -16.15 6.28
N ASP A 205 -2.23 -17.05 6.68
CA ASP A 205 -1.66 -18.04 5.78
C ASP A 205 -2.66 -19.18 5.47
N PHE A 206 -2.21 -20.26 4.82
CA PHE A 206 -3.04 -21.42 4.50
C PHE A 206 -3.41 -22.26 5.74
N THR A 207 -2.67 -22.13 6.84
CA THR A 207 -2.96 -22.79 8.14
C THR A 207 -3.95 -22.00 8.98
N GLY A 208 -4.26 -20.76 8.59
CA GLY A 208 -5.09 -19.84 9.36
C GLY A 208 -4.31 -18.98 10.36
N SER A 209 -2.98 -19.16 10.42
CA SER A 209 -2.08 -18.40 11.30
C SER A 209 -1.92 -16.97 10.81
N THR A 210 -1.88 -16.01 11.74
CA THR A 210 -1.67 -14.59 11.43
C THR A 210 -0.27 -14.38 10.85
N ALA A 211 -0.20 -13.75 9.69
CA ALA A 211 1.04 -13.37 9.03
C ALA A 211 1.00 -11.89 8.65
N PHE A 212 2.15 -11.23 8.68
CA PHE A 212 2.33 -9.86 8.25
C PHE A 212 3.18 -9.84 6.99
N LEU A 213 2.60 -9.36 5.89
CA LEU A 213 3.26 -9.28 4.60
C LEU A 213 3.87 -7.90 4.41
N GLY A 214 5.05 -7.81 3.81
CA GLY A 214 5.71 -6.54 3.51
C GLY A 214 6.42 -6.55 2.17
N PHE A 215 6.68 -5.36 1.66
CA PHE A 215 7.48 -5.14 0.45
C PHE A 215 8.59 -4.16 0.81
N THR A 216 9.84 -4.55 0.60
CA THR A 216 11.03 -3.74 0.91
C THR A 216 11.88 -3.54 -0.33
N ALA A 217 12.93 -2.73 -0.22
CA ALA A 217 13.91 -2.58 -1.30
C ALA A 217 14.54 -3.92 -1.74
N THR A 218 14.67 -4.88 -0.81
CA THR A 218 15.25 -6.20 -1.08
C THR A 218 14.25 -7.15 -1.76
N GLY A 219 12.99 -7.14 -1.33
CA GLY A 219 12.01 -8.12 -1.82
C GLY A 219 10.69 -8.16 -1.08
N PHE A 220 9.93 -9.21 -1.34
CA PHE A 220 8.72 -9.56 -0.59
C PHE A 220 9.10 -10.31 0.69
N VAL A 221 8.56 -9.88 1.82
CA VAL A 221 8.83 -10.45 3.15
C VAL A 221 7.54 -10.92 3.82
N VAL A 222 7.65 -11.97 4.62
CA VAL A 222 6.56 -12.52 5.41
C VAL A 222 7.06 -12.70 6.84
N PHE A 223 6.33 -12.14 7.80
CA PHE A 223 6.59 -12.27 9.23
C PHE A 223 5.45 -13.03 9.91
N GLN A 224 5.79 -13.89 10.85
CA GLN A 224 4.88 -14.51 11.82
C GLN A 224 5.41 -14.17 13.20
N GLY A 225 4.62 -13.44 13.99
CA GLY A 225 5.14 -12.74 15.15
C GLY A 225 6.29 -11.80 14.76
N ASN A 226 7.43 -11.94 15.45
CA ASN A 226 8.65 -11.17 15.17
C ASN A 226 9.68 -11.90 14.29
N LYS A 227 9.34 -13.08 13.77
CA LYS A 227 10.26 -13.87 12.95
C LYS A 227 9.92 -13.71 11.48
N ARG A 228 10.92 -13.35 10.68
CA ARG A 228 10.83 -13.41 9.22
C ARG A 228 10.88 -14.86 8.76
N ILE A 229 9.77 -15.37 8.22
CA ILE A 229 9.70 -16.74 7.69
C ILE A 229 10.04 -16.84 6.21
N HIS A 230 9.76 -15.79 5.43
CA HIS A 230 10.10 -15.73 4.01
C HIS A 230 10.72 -14.40 3.63
N LEU A 231 11.74 -14.47 2.77
CA LEU A 231 12.27 -13.36 1.99
C LEU A 231 12.42 -13.86 0.55
N LEU A 232 11.63 -13.31 -0.35
CA LEU A 232 11.73 -13.54 -1.79
C LEU A 232 12.25 -12.28 -2.45
N LYS A 233 13.51 -12.33 -2.92
CA LYS A 233 14.14 -11.19 -3.60
C LYS A 233 13.37 -10.86 -4.88
N TRP A 234 13.40 -9.60 -5.31
CA TRP A 234 12.65 -9.19 -6.50
C TRP A 234 12.99 -9.96 -7.78
N ALA A 235 14.24 -10.41 -7.92
CA ALA A 235 14.67 -11.28 -9.01
C ALA A 235 13.87 -12.60 -9.04
N ASP A 236 13.58 -13.13 -7.86
CA ASP A 236 12.90 -14.41 -7.63
C ASP A 236 11.37 -14.31 -7.58
N VAL A 237 10.82 -13.09 -7.55
CA VAL A 237 9.36 -12.86 -7.64
C VAL A 237 8.95 -12.81 -9.10
N ASN A 238 8.22 -13.81 -9.57
CA ASN A 238 7.79 -13.95 -10.96
C ASN A 238 6.46 -13.24 -11.20
N LYS A 239 5.47 -13.45 -10.33
CA LYS A 239 4.13 -12.88 -10.51
C LYS A 239 3.39 -12.69 -9.18
N LEU A 240 2.73 -11.54 -9.06
CA LEU A 240 1.81 -11.21 -7.97
C LEU A 240 0.37 -11.23 -8.54
N LYS A 241 -0.52 -11.98 -7.90
CA LYS A 241 -1.94 -12.05 -8.28
C LYS A 241 -2.83 -11.93 -7.06
N PHE A 242 -4.09 -11.60 -7.28
CA PHE A 242 -5.12 -11.76 -6.26
C PHE A 242 -6.45 -12.17 -6.88
N GLU A 243 -7.24 -12.91 -6.10
CA GLU A 243 -8.60 -13.32 -6.42
C GLU A 243 -9.47 -13.19 -5.16
N GLY A 244 -10.48 -12.32 -5.20
CA GLY A 244 -11.29 -12.03 -4.02
C GLY A 244 -10.44 -11.53 -2.85
N LYS A 245 -10.40 -12.31 -1.77
CA LYS A 245 -9.60 -12.03 -0.56
C LYS A 245 -8.22 -12.71 -0.57
N THR A 246 -7.93 -13.52 -1.58
CA THR A 246 -6.74 -14.36 -1.62
C THR A 246 -5.66 -13.73 -2.48
N PHE A 247 -4.47 -13.59 -1.90
CA PHE A 247 -3.27 -13.05 -2.52
C PHE A 247 -2.27 -14.18 -2.79
N TYR A 248 -1.69 -14.17 -3.99
CA TYR A 248 -0.74 -15.17 -4.45
C TYR A 248 0.59 -14.53 -4.82
N VAL A 249 1.67 -15.07 -4.27
CA VAL A 249 3.04 -14.75 -4.67
C VAL A 249 3.65 -15.97 -5.32
N ILE A 250 3.92 -15.86 -6.62
CA ILE A 250 4.55 -16.91 -7.41
C ILE A 250 5.99 -16.49 -7.67
N GLY A 251 6.93 -17.33 -7.26
CA GLY A 251 8.35 -17.07 -7.41
C GLY A 251 9.18 -18.35 -7.44
N ILE A 252 10.47 -18.19 -7.22
CA ILE A 252 11.44 -19.29 -7.15
C ILE A 252 12.15 -19.19 -5.80
N GLN A 253 12.35 -20.29 -5.11
CA GLN A 253 13.18 -20.34 -3.90
C GLN A 253 13.94 -21.65 -3.86
N LYS A 254 15.27 -21.60 -3.69
CA LYS A 254 16.15 -22.78 -3.76
C LYS A 254 15.91 -23.58 -5.06
N GLU A 255 15.88 -22.87 -6.19
CA GLU A 255 15.66 -23.41 -7.56
C GLU A 255 14.31 -24.13 -7.78
N LYS A 256 13.40 -24.09 -6.81
CA LYS A 256 12.06 -24.68 -6.93
C LYS A 256 11.01 -23.60 -7.07
N LYS A 257 9.99 -23.87 -7.89
CA LYS A 257 8.81 -23.02 -7.99
C LYS A 257 8.13 -22.96 -6.63
N LEU A 258 7.95 -21.74 -6.13
CA LEU A 258 7.28 -21.44 -4.88
C LEU A 258 5.97 -20.71 -5.16
N VAL A 259 4.89 -21.13 -4.51
CA VAL A 259 3.59 -20.47 -4.56
C VAL A 259 3.14 -20.23 -3.12
N LEU A 260 3.20 -18.97 -2.68
CA LEU A 260 2.69 -18.57 -1.37
C LEU A 260 1.26 -18.03 -1.53
N THR A 261 0.39 -18.42 -0.61
CA THR A 261 -1.03 -18.06 -0.61
C THR A 261 -1.42 -17.46 0.74
N PHE A 262 -2.04 -16.28 0.70
CA PHE A 262 -2.46 -15.54 1.88
C PHE A 262 -3.89 -15.02 1.74
N HIS A 263 -4.61 -14.93 2.85
CA HIS A 263 -5.99 -14.49 2.91
C HIS A 263 -6.08 -13.18 3.71
N THR A 264 -6.59 -12.14 3.07
CA THR A 264 -6.88 -10.85 3.71
C THR A 264 -8.30 -10.81 4.29
N SER A 265 -8.60 -9.83 5.13
CA SER A 265 -9.93 -9.66 5.73
C SER A 265 -11.00 -9.27 4.69
N THR A 266 -10.64 -8.45 3.71
CA THR A 266 -11.55 -7.90 2.69
C THR A 266 -10.93 -7.93 1.29
N PRO A 267 -11.73 -7.99 0.21
CA PRO A 267 -11.21 -7.90 -1.15
C PRO A 267 -10.52 -6.56 -1.44
N ALA A 268 -10.97 -5.48 -0.78
CA ALA A 268 -10.34 -4.17 -0.86
C ALA A 268 -8.91 -4.17 -0.29
N ALA A 269 -8.71 -4.81 0.87
CA ALA A 269 -7.39 -5.01 1.47
C ALA A 269 -6.48 -5.84 0.54
N CYS A 270 -7.01 -6.92 -0.03
CA CYS A 270 -6.27 -7.76 -0.98
C CYS A 270 -5.82 -7.00 -2.24
N LYS A 271 -6.72 -6.19 -2.79
CA LYS A 271 -6.44 -5.35 -3.96
C LYS A 271 -5.38 -4.28 -3.63
N HIS A 272 -5.46 -3.67 -2.46
CA HIS A 272 -4.47 -2.71 -1.99
C HIS A 272 -3.09 -3.36 -1.83
N LEU A 273 -3.01 -4.49 -1.12
CA LEU A 273 -1.81 -5.31 -0.98
C LEU A 273 -1.19 -5.66 -2.34
N TRP A 274 -2.01 -6.10 -3.30
CA TRP A 274 -1.54 -6.42 -4.64
C TRP A 274 -0.99 -5.19 -5.38
N LYS A 275 -1.67 -4.03 -5.30
CA LYS A 275 -1.16 -2.79 -5.88
C LYS A 275 0.19 -2.40 -5.27
N CYS A 276 0.31 -2.42 -3.94
CA CYS A 276 1.57 -2.14 -3.24
C CYS A 276 2.69 -3.07 -3.74
N GLY A 277 2.41 -4.37 -3.87
CA GLY A 277 3.38 -5.33 -4.38
C GLY A 277 3.80 -5.08 -5.83
N VAL A 278 2.84 -4.77 -6.71
CA VAL A 278 3.14 -4.43 -8.12
C VAL A 278 3.96 -3.15 -8.22
N GLU A 279 3.63 -2.12 -7.43
CA GLU A 279 4.38 -0.86 -7.40
C GLU A 279 5.80 -1.05 -6.88
N ASN A 280 5.99 -1.79 -5.79
CA ASN A 280 7.31 -2.06 -5.23
C ASN A 280 8.15 -2.92 -6.18
N GLN A 281 7.55 -3.95 -6.79
CA GLN A 281 8.23 -4.75 -7.80
C GLN A 281 8.66 -3.88 -8.99
N ALA A 282 7.78 -3.01 -9.50
CA ALA A 282 8.12 -2.08 -10.56
C ALA A 282 9.27 -1.15 -10.18
N PHE A 283 9.19 -0.50 -9.01
CA PHE A 283 10.18 0.46 -8.54
C PHE A 283 11.57 -0.17 -8.36
N TYR A 284 11.67 -1.31 -7.68
CA TYR A 284 12.97 -1.91 -7.34
C TYR A 284 13.52 -2.89 -8.38
N LYS A 285 12.66 -3.60 -9.14
CA LYS A 285 13.09 -4.62 -10.10
C LYS A 285 13.40 -4.06 -11.49
N CYS A 286 12.60 -3.11 -11.97
CA CYS A 286 12.68 -2.68 -13.36
C CYS A 286 13.85 -1.73 -13.61
N ALA A 287 14.47 -1.85 -14.80
CA ALA A 287 15.58 -0.99 -15.18
C ALA A 287 15.13 0.39 -15.67
N LYS A 288 13.99 0.46 -16.36
CA LYS A 288 13.40 1.70 -16.89
C LYS A 288 11.89 1.70 -16.68
N SER A 289 11.33 2.86 -16.35
CA SER A 289 9.89 3.03 -16.15
C SER A 289 9.07 2.85 -17.44
N SER A 290 9.65 3.25 -18.58
CA SER A 290 9.03 3.13 -19.91
C SER A 290 8.73 1.70 -20.35
N GLN A 291 9.43 0.71 -19.79
CA GLN A 291 9.27 -0.71 -20.11
C GLN A 291 8.16 -1.39 -19.27
N ILE A 292 7.61 -0.71 -18.27
CA ILE A 292 6.65 -1.29 -17.35
C ILE A 292 5.28 -1.39 -18.01
N LYS A 293 4.82 -2.63 -18.20
CA LYS A 293 3.50 -2.95 -18.75
C LYS A 293 2.42 -2.91 -17.66
N THR A 294 1.18 -2.67 -18.07
CA THR A 294 0.01 -2.80 -17.19
C THR A 294 -0.12 -4.23 -16.68
N VAL A 295 -0.23 -4.40 -15.36
CA VAL A 295 -0.42 -5.71 -14.71
C VAL A 295 -1.91 -5.97 -14.51
N SER A 296 -2.35 -7.19 -14.83
CA SER A 296 -3.70 -7.68 -14.58
C SER A 296 -3.71 -8.65 -13.40
N SER A 297 -4.70 -8.53 -12.52
CA SER A 297 -4.88 -9.43 -11.38
C SER A 297 -5.29 -10.85 -11.80
N SER A 298 -5.92 -10.99 -12.97
CA SER A 298 -6.43 -12.24 -13.53
C SER A 298 -5.97 -12.45 -14.97
N ASN A 299 -6.02 -13.70 -15.44
CA ASN A 299 -5.71 -14.07 -16.82
C ASN A 299 -6.96 -14.07 -17.73
N ILE A 300 -8.15 -13.79 -17.19
CA ILE A 300 -9.41 -13.79 -17.94
C ILE A 300 -9.64 -12.39 -18.52
N PHE A 301 -9.81 -12.30 -19.83
CA PHE A 301 -10.15 -11.03 -20.52
C PHE A 301 -11.41 -10.40 -19.89
N PHE A 302 -11.35 -9.09 -19.62
CA PHE A 302 -12.41 -8.25 -19.04
C PHE A 302 -12.84 -8.52 -17.57
N LYS A 303 -12.39 -9.60 -16.92
CA LYS A 303 -12.73 -9.90 -15.51
C LYS A 303 -11.49 -9.80 -14.61
N GLY A 304 -11.05 -8.59 -14.28
CA GLY A 304 -9.87 -8.38 -13.43
C GLY A 304 -9.57 -6.92 -13.11
N SER A 305 -8.81 -6.68 -12.04
CA SER A 305 -8.25 -5.36 -11.78
C SER A 305 -6.99 -5.17 -12.62
N ARG A 306 -6.92 -4.06 -13.35
CA ARG A 306 -5.72 -3.62 -14.07
C ARG A 306 -5.05 -2.49 -13.30
N PHE A 307 -3.73 -2.53 -13.24
CA PHE A 307 -2.94 -1.50 -12.59
C PHE A 307 -1.67 -1.23 -13.39
N ARG A 308 -1.35 0.05 -13.55
CA ARG A 308 -0.14 0.50 -14.24
C ARG A 308 0.65 1.37 -13.29
N TYR A 309 1.91 1.00 -13.11
CA TYR A 309 2.88 1.80 -12.35
C TYR A 309 3.04 3.19 -12.98
N SER A 310 3.28 4.20 -12.14
CA SER A 310 3.49 5.59 -12.55
C SER A 310 4.59 6.20 -11.70
N GLY A 311 5.55 6.86 -12.35
CA GLY A 311 6.73 7.45 -11.70
C GLY A 311 8.04 6.87 -12.25
N ARG A 312 9.17 7.34 -11.73
CA ARG A 312 10.50 6.80 -12.05
C ARG A 312 10.73 5.49 -11.29
N VAL A 313 11.54 4.59 -11.83
CA VAL A 313 12.03 3.42 -11.08
C VAL A 313 13.27 3.78 -10.26
N ALA A 314 13.63 2.97 -9.26
CA ALA A 314 14.73 3.25 -8.34
C ALA A 314 16.04 3.65 -9.05
N LYS A 315 16.40 2.97 -10.15
CA LYS A 315 17.60 3.30 -10.93
C LYS A 315 17.54 4.70 -11.55
N GLU A 316 16.40 5.08 -12.11
CA GLU A 316 16.17 6.41 -12.69
C GLU A 316 16.13 7.49 -11.61
N VAL A 317 15.61 7.18 -10.41
CA VAL A 317 15.62 8.09 -9.26
C VAL A 317 17.05 8.36 -8.80
N ILE A 318 17.89 7.32 -8.67
CA ILE A 318 19.29 7.47 -8.31
C ILE A 318 20.05 8.28 -9.37
N GLU A 319 19.83 7.99 -10.65
CA GLU A 319 20.44 8.74 -11.76
C GLU A 319 20.00 10.21 -11.79
N ALA A 320 18.74 10.50 -11.49
CA ALA A 320 18.26 11.87 -11.41
C ALA A 320 18.80 12.60 -10.18
N SER A 321 18.90 11.90 -9.04
CA SER A 321 19.45 12.45 -7.80
C SER A 321 20.93 12.83 -7.96
N SER A 322 21.73 12.00 -8.66
CA SER A 322 23.14 12.31 -8.89
C SER A 322 23.35 13.62 -9.65
N LYS A 323 22.41 14.00 -10.51
CA LYS A 323 22.43 15.23 -11.34
C LYS A 323 21.99 16.50 -10.62
N ILE A 324 21.50 16.42 -9.36
CA ILE A 324 21.08 17.60 -8.62
C ILE A 324 22.30 18.53 -8.38
N GLN A 325 22.23 19.77 -8.82
CA GLN A 325 23.26 20.79 -8.63
C GLN A 325 22.59 22.00 -7.97
N ARG A 326 22.46 21.95 -6.65
CA ARG A 326 22.03 23.09 -5.85
C ARG A 326 22.66 23.02 -4.46
N GLU A 327 22.71 24.17 -3.79
CA GLU A 327 22.96 24.22 -2.36
C GLU A 327 21.83 23.47 -1.62
N PRO A 328 22.14 22.65 -0.61
CA PRO A 328 21.13 21.99 0.21
C PRO A 328 20.16 23.01 0.81
N PRO A 329 18.83 22.79 0.74
CA PRO A 329 17.88 23.66 1.40
C PRO A 329 18.06 23.57 2.92
N GLU A 330 17.85 24.70 3.61
CA GLU A 330 17.88 24.72 5.07
C GLU A 330 16.73 23.91 5.66
N VAL A 331 17.08 22.85 6.40
CA VAL A 331 16.10 21.99 7.05
C VAL A 331 15.74 22.58 8.41
N HIS A 332 14.54 23.16 8.47
CA HIS A 332 13.98 23.67 9.72
C HIS A 332 13.52 22.50 10.59
N ARG A 333 14.31 22.17 11.60
CA ARG A 333 14.02 21.15 12.59
C ARG A 333 13.21 21.78 13.71
N ILE A 334 12.01 21.26 13.96
CA ILE A 334 11.23 21.62 15.14
C ILE A 334 11.24 20.37 16.03
N SER A 335 11.83 20.46 17.23
CA SER A 335 11.83 19.31 18.15
C SER A 335 10.45 19.14 18.80
N GLU A 336 10.06 17.91 19.10
CA GLU A 336 8.78 17.64 19.78
C GLU A 336 8.75 18.30 21.16
N TYR A 337 9.92 18.39 21.81
CA TYR A 337 10.12 19.11 23.05
C TYR A 337 9.91 20.63 22.91
N GLN A 338 10.47 21.27 21.87
CA GLN A 338 10.22 22.69 21.60
C GLN A 338 8.75 22.96 21.26
N LEU A 339 8.10 22.04 20.55
CA LEU A 339 6.68 22.15 20.25
C LEU A 339 5.82 22.00 21.51
N PHE A 340 6.14 21.03 22.36
CA PHE A 340 5.51 20.86 23.68
C PHE A 340 5.71 22.10 24.56
N LEU A 341 6.93 22.65 24.63
CA LEU A 341 7.24 23.87 25.36
C LEU A 341 6.55 25.11 24.77
N PHE A 342 6.43 25.19 23.46
CA PHE A 342 5.71 26.27 22.78
C PHE A 342 4.22 26.23 23.12
N PHE A 343 3.59 25.05 23.06
CA PHE A 343 2.18 24.89 23.39
C PHE A 343 1.89 25.03 24.90
N THR A 344 2.75 24.51 25.77
CA THR A 344 2.63 24.70 27.23
C THR A 344 2.91 26.14 27.65
N GLY A 345 3.87 26.82 27.01
CA GLY A 345 4.13 28.25 27.17
C GLY A 345 2.97 29.14 26.71
N LEU A 346 2.30 28.81 25.60
CA LEU A 346 1.08 29.49 25.16
C LEU A 346 -0.10 29.29 26.12
N LEU A 347 -0.23 28.10 26.72
CA LEU A 347 -1.22 27.83 27.76
C LEU A 347 -0.92 28.62 29.04
N ALA A 348 0.35 28.70 29.45
CA ALA A 348 0.77 29.51 30.61
C ALA A 348 0.58 31.02 30.41
N LEU A 349 0.73 31.52 29.17
CA LEU A 349 0.41 32.91 28.81
C LEU A 349 -1.09 33.19 28.83
N LYS A 350 -1.92 32.17 28.59
CA LYS A 350 -3.38 32.28 28.67
C LYS A 350 -3.87 32.36 30.12
N ASP A 351 -3.16 31.72 31.06
CA ASP A 351 -3.46 31.74 32.49
C ASP A 351 -2.89 32.96 33.24
N SER A 352 -1.93 33.68 32.65
CA SER A 352 -1.32 34.88 33.25
C SER A 352 -2.02 36.20 32.89
N VAL A 353 -3.02 36.17 32.00
CA VAL A 353 -3.90 37.32 31.72
C VAL A 353 -5.26 37.14 32.39
N HIS A 354 -5.28 37.14 33.73
CA HIS A 354 -6.51 37.37 34.47
C HIS A 354 -6.28 38.26 35.70
N LEU A 355 -6.34 39.59 35.48
CA LEU A 355 -6.62 40.54 36.56
C LEU A 355 -8.13 40.55 36.84
N SER A 356 -8.47 39.95 37.98
CA SER A 356 -9.50 40.22 38.98
C SER A 356 -10.96 40.59 38.61
N PRO A 357 -11.93 40.20 39.47
CA PRO A 357 -13.31 39.94 39.07
C PRO A 357 -14.31 41.00 39.53
N LEU A 358 -15.38 41.20 38.76
CA LEU A 358 -16.66 41.70 39.27
C LEU A 358 -17.71 40.59 39.08
N LYS A 359 -18.31 40.16 40.20
CA LYS A 359 -19.43 39.21 40.36
C LYS A 359 -20.53 39.94 41.17
N PRO A 360 -21.75 39.41 41.34
CA PRO A 360 -22.48 38.39 40.56
C PRO A 360 -23.99 38.72 40.37
N SER A 361 -24.74 37.96 39.55
CA SER A 361 -25.93 37.22 40.05
C SER A 361 -26.59 36.31 38.99
N THR A 362 -26.97 35.13 39.49
CA THR A 362 -28.07 34.22 39.09
C THR A 362 -27.98 33.34 37.83
N THR A 363 -27.99 32.03 38.09
CA THR A 363 -28.18 30.83 37.24
C THR A 363 -29.68 30.50 37.03
N PRO A 364 -30.06 29.41 36.32
CA PRO A 364 -29.53 28.85 35.08
C PRO A 364 -30.65 28.63 34.02
N THR A 365 -30.29 28.55 32.73
CA THR A 365 -31.10 27.82 31.74
C THR A 365 -30.16 27.26 30.68
N GLU A 366 -29.93 25.95 30.71
CA GLU A 366 -29.20 25.22 29.68
C GLU A 366 -30.13 24.91 28.51
N ARG A 367 -29.82 25.41 27.31
CA ARG A 367 -29.71 24.64 26.07
C ARG A 367 -29.31 25.53 24.87
N GLU A 368 -28.45 24.92 24.07
CA GLU A 368 -28.10 25.17 22.66
C GLU A 368 -26.98 26.17 22.29
N LEU A 369 -25.96 25.55 21.66
CA LEU A 369 -25.00 26.03 20.65
C LEU A 369 -23.74 26.81 21.09
N ASP A 370 -22.64 26.07 21.27
CA ASP A 370 -21.40 26.22 20.48
C ASP A 370 -20.40 25.13 20.90
N GLY A 371 -19.83 24.29 20.04
CA GLY A 371 -19.74 24.36 18.59
C GLY A 371 -18.31 24.44 18.08
N VAL A 372 -17.27 24.53 18.91
CA VAL A 372 -15.87 24.53 18.44
C VAL A 372 -14.94 23.97 19.53
N LEU A 373 -14.33 22.80 19.30
CA LEU A 373 -12.88 22.55 19.41
C LEU A 373 -12.55 21.04 19.34
N THR A 374 -11.61 20.74 18.43
CA THR A 374 -10.68 19.60 18.41
C THR A 374 -11.23 18.18 18.21
N ILE A 375 -11.76 17.94 17.00
CA ILE A 375 -11.74 16.61 16.36
C ILE A 375 -10.34 16.44 15.71
N SER A 376 -9.34 15.99 16.45
CA SER A 376 -8.09 15.53 15.83
C SER A 376 -7.43 14.32 16.50
N GLU A 377 -7.75 14.02 17.76
CA GLU A 377 -7.09 12.90 18.45
C GLU A 377 -7.86 11.58 18.46
N LEU A 378 -9.12 11.55 18.00
CA LEU A 378 -9.95 10.32 18.01
C LEU A 378 -10.01 9.58 16.66
N VAL A 379 -9.42 10.12 15.58
CA VAL A 379 -9.50 9.51 14.23
C VAL A 379 -8.31 8.60 13.91
N TYR A 380 -7.26 8.63 14.72
CA TYR A 380 -6.04 7.86 14.47
C TYR A 380 -5.88 6.74 15.50
N ASN A 381 -6.34 5.54 15.16
CA ASN A 381 -6.06 4.33 15.93
C ASN A 381 -4.99 3.47 15.21
N PRO A 382 -3.71 3.53 15.60
CA PRO A 382 -2.62 2.76 14.99
C PRO A 382 -2.60 1.28 15.41
N CYS A 383 -3.49 0.82 16.30
CA CYS A 383 -3.44 -0.50 16.93
C CYS A 383 -3.51 -1.72 15.99
N ALA A 384 -3.78 -1.55 14.69
CA ALA A 384 -3.79 -2.67 13.74
C ALA A 384 -2.42 -3.02 13.12
N SER A 385 -1.32 -2.39 13.55
CA SER A 385 0.01 -2.55 12.93
C SER A 385 1.16 -2.88 13.88
N MET A 386 0.86 -3.22 15.13
CA MET A 386 1.88 -3.71 16.06
C MET A 386 2.32 -5.12 15.64
N LEU A 387 3.60 -5.31 15.36
CA LEU A 387 4.22 -6.63 15.41
C LEU A 387 4.34 -7.01 16.91
N PRO A 388 3.94 -8.22 17.33
CA PRO A 388 3.94 -8.57 18.75
C PRO A 388 5.37 -8.72 19.28
N THR A 389 5.78 -7.86 20.21
CA THR A 389 7.10 -7.89 20.85
C THR A 389 7.17 -8.88 22.03
N PRO A 390 8.04 -9.92 22.00
CA PRO A 390 8.45 -10.59 23.22
C PRO A 390 9.69 -9.91 23.82
N VAL A 391 9.61 -9.66 25.12
CA VAL A 391 10.76 -9.59 26.03
C VAL A 391 10.86 -11.02 26.57
N ASP A 392 11.96 -11.70 26.29
CA ASP A 392 12.21 -13.06 26.79
C ASP A 392 13.16 -12.97 27.98
N ASP A 393 12.65 -13.35 29.15
CA ASP A 393 13.41 -13.65 30.38
C ASP A 393 12.90 -15.01 30.86
N GLY A 394 13.74 -16.06 30.80
CA GLY A 394 13.49 -17.32 31.50
C GLY A 394 13.99 -18.61 30.82
N GLN A 395 15.09 -19.15 31.34
CA GLN A 395 15.55 -20.53 31.12
C GLN A 395 14.70 -21.55 31.90
N GLY A 396 14.46 -22.74 31.34
CA GLY A 396 14.23 -23.98 32.13
C GLY A 396 13.32 -25.06 31.54
N GLY A 397 13.92 -26.21 31.14
CA GLY A 397 13.39 -27.58 31.26
C GLY A 397 12.50 -28.15 30.12
N VAL A 398 12.97 -29.13 29.33
CA VAL A 398 12.77 -30.62 29.42
C VAL A 398 11.28 -31.05 29.37
N ASP A 399 10.79 -32.07 28.67
CA ASP A 399 11.37 -33.18 27.90
C ASP A 399 10.24 -33.87 27.08
N LEU A 400 10.65 -34.49 25.96
CA LEU A 400 10.21 -35.79 25.42
C LEU A 400 8.80 -36.05 24.79
N LEU A 401 8.88 -36.97 23.80
CA LEU A 401 7.89 -37.91 23.25
C LEU A 401 7.08 -37.44 22.02
N PHE A 402 6.97 -38.17 20.90
CA PHE A 402 7.28 -39.56 20.54
C PHE A 402 7.46 -39.72 19.01
N GLN A 403 8.05 -40.86 18.65
CA GLN A 403 8.41 -41.39 17.34
C GLN A 403 7.25 -41.56 16.33
N SER A 404 7.66 -41.49 15.05
CA SER A 404 7.03 -42.09 13.86
C SER A 404 6.79 -43.61 14.00
N PRO A 405 5.92 -44.24 13.16
CA PRO A 405 6.48 -44.87 11.96
C PRO A 405 5.57 -44.92 10.70
N ILE A 406 6.24 -44.78 9.56
CA ILE A 406 6.18 -45.59 8.31
C ILE A 406 4.95 -46.50 8.11
N GLN A 407 4.21 -46.31 7.00
CA GLN A 407 3.98 -47.36 5.97
C GLN A 407 3.19 -46.82 4.75
N SER A 408 3.71 -47.10 3.55
CA SER A 408 2.94 -47.26 2.32
C SER A 408 3.01 -48.74 1.92
N PRO A 409 2.06 -49.30 1.16
CA PRO A 409 2.30 -49.38 -0.29
C PRO A 409 1.03 -49.38 -1.22
N ALA A 410 1.32 -49.16 -2.51
CA ALA A 410 0.72 -49.75 -3.72
C ALA A 410 -0.74 -49.44 -4.20
N ARG A 411 -0.80 -48.63 -5.27
CA ARG A 411 -1.38 -48.79 -6.64
C ARG A 411 -2.67 -49.60 -6.93
N LEU A 412 -3.49 -48.94 -7.78
CA LEU A 412 -4.37 -49.40 -8.89
C LEU A 412 -5.68 -50.15 -8.58
N SER A 413 -6.82 -49.49 -8.78
CA SER A 413 -7.87 -49.84 -9.77
C SER A 413 -9.13 -48.96 -9.60
N MET A 414 -9.99 -48.95 -10.62
CA MET A 414 -11.38 -48.42 -10.66
C MET A 414 -11.61 -46.95 -11.06
N LEU A 415 -11.25 -46.66 -12.32
CA LEU A 415 -11.95 -45.69 -13.16
C LEU A 415 -13.34 -46.28 -13.51
N GLY A 416 -14.36 -46.03 -12.70
CA GLY A 416 -15.71 -46.57 -12.96
C GLY A 416 -16.82 -46.04 -12.05
N SER A 417 -16.46 -45.43 -10.93
CA SER A 417 -17.43 -45.03 -9.90
C SER A 417 -17.82 -43.54 -9.93
N GLY A 418 -17.15 -42.71 -10.76
CA GLY A 418 -17.33 -41.26 -10.77
C GLY A 418 -18.61 -40.76 -11.46
N LEU A 419 -19.13 -41.50 -12.44
CA LEU A 419 -20.28 -41.03 -13.24
C LEU A 419 -21.64 -41.19 -12.52
N ARG A 420 -21.71 -42.03 -11.48
CA ARG A 420 -22.95 -42.27 -10.71
C ARG A 420 -23.11 -41.36 -9.49
N LEU A 421 -22.08 -40.58 -9.13
CA LEU A 421 -22.11 -39.67 -7.98
C LEU A 421 -22.54 -38.24 -8.34
N LEU A 422 -22.49 -37.86 -9.62
CA LEU A 422 -22.86 -36.51 -10.08
C LEU A 422 -24.38 -36.33 -10.26
N THR A 423 -25.14 -37.42 -10.35
CA THR A 423 -26.60 -37.38 -10.57
C THR A 423 -27.44 -37.23 -9.30
N LYS A 424 -26.83 -37.30 -8.10
CA LYS A 424 -27.54 -37.22 -6.81
C LYS A 424 -27.40 -35.90 -6.06
N ASN A 425 -26.64 -34.94 -6.60
CA ASN A 425 -26.35 -33.70 -5.88
C ASN A 425 -27.17 -32.54 -6.47
N GLU A 426 -28.32 -32.25 -5.85
CA GLU A 426 -29.33 -31.29 -6.31
C GLU A 426 -28.74 -29.89 -6.56
N ARG A 427 -27.73 -29.48 -5.78
CA ARG A 427 -27.00 -28.21 -5.96
C ARG A 427 -26.08 -28.19 -7.18
N VAL A 428 -25.48 -29.33 -7.54
CA VAL A 428 -24.64 -29.45 -8.74
C VAL A 428 -25.53 -29.42 -9.97
N ASN A 429 -26.69 -30.07 -9.93
CA ASN A 429 -27.65 -30.04 -11.03
C ASN A 429 -28.15 -28.62 -11.32
N THR A 430 -28.42 -27.81 -10.29
CA THR A 430 -28.82 -26.39 -10.46
C THR A 430 -27.69 -25.53 -11.04
N CYS A 431 -26.44 -25.76 -10.63
CA CYS A 431 -25.28 -25.05 -11.17
C CYS A 431 -25.02 -25.44 -12.63
N VAL A 432 -25.07 -26.73 -12.95
CA VAL A 432 -24.91 -27.26 -14.31
C VAL A 432 -26.04 -26.77 -15.21
N LEU A 433 -27.29 -26.79 -14.73
CA LEU A 433 -28.44 -26.27 -15.47
C LEU A 433 -28.32 -24.75 -15.71
N SER A 434 -27.78 -23.99 -14.74
CA SER A 434 -27.51 -22.55 -14.91
C SER A 434 -26.39 -22.30 -15.93
N ALA A 435 -25.33 -23.12 -15.92
CA ALA A 435 -24.27 -23.05 -16.91
C ALA A 435 -24.77 -23.42 -18.31
N VAL A 436 -25.59 -24.46 -18.44
CA VAL A 436 -26.23 -24.86 -19.71
C VAL A 436 -27.15 -23.76 -20.23
N ARG A 437 -27.95 -23.12 -19.35
CA ARG A 437 -28.79 -21.97 -19.74
C ARG A 437 -27.97 -20.78 -20.21
N LEU A 438 -26.85 -20.48 -19.54
CA LEU A 438 -25.94 -19.41 -19.95
C LEU A 438 -25.30 -19.71 -21.30
N ILE A 439 -24.83 -20.95 -21.51
CA ILE A 439 -24.26 -21.40 -22.78
C ILE A 439 -25.30 -21.30 -23.90
N ALA A 440 -26.53 -21.77 -23.66
CA ALA A 440 -27.63 -21.67 -24.62
C ALA A 440 -27.99 -20.22 -24.94
N MET A 441 -28.01 -19.33 -23.94
CA MET A 441 -28.24 -17.89 -24.15
C MET A 441 -27.12 -17.27 -24.99
N VAL A 442 -25.85 -17.56 -24.70
CA VAL A 442 -24.71 -17.03 -25.46
C VAL A 442 -24.73 -17.55 -26.90
N ILE A 443 -25.02 -18.83 -27.10
CA ILE A 443 -25.17 -19.41 -28.45
C ILE A 443 -26.34 -18.75 -29.17
N GLY A 444 -27.49 -18.55 -28.52
CA GLY A 444 -28.65 -17.88 -29.11
C GLY A 444 -28.35 -16.43 -29.51
N VAL A 445 -27.67 -15.67 -28.66
CA VAL A 445 -27.24 -14.30 -28.98
C VAL A 445 -26.26 -14.30 -30.17
N LEU A 446 -25.30 -15.22 -30.20
CA LEU A 446 -24.36 -15.32 -31.32
C LEU A 446 -25.07 -15.70 -32.63
N LEU A 447 -26.04 -16.61 -32.58
CA LEU A 447 -26.83 -17.03 -33.74
C LEU A 447 -27.70 -15.91 -34.34
N VAL A 448 -28.01 -14.85 -33.57
CA VAL A 448 -28.77 -13.69 -34.06
C VAL A 448 -27.83 -12.53 -34.41
N ALA A 449 -26.90 -12.20 -33.53
CA ALA A 449 -26.02 -11.04 -33.68
C ALA A 449 -25.03 -11.21 -34.84
N VAL A 450 -24.49 -12.41 -35.06
CA VAL A 450 -23.51 -12.64 -36.13
C VAL A 450 -24.16 -12.51 -37.52
N PRO A 451 -25.31 -13.16 -37.82
CA PRO A 451 -26.00 -12.93 -39.10
C PRO A 451 -26.48 -11.49 -39.29
N MET A 452 -26.97 -10.83 -38.23
CA MET A 452 -27.39 -9.42 -38.31
C MET A 452 -26.23 -8.49 -38.65
N LEU A 453 -25.06 -8.71 -38.03
CA LEU A 453 -23.86 -7.94 -38.31
C LEU A 453 -23.38 -8.17 -39.75
N LEU A 454 -23.47 -9.40 -40.24
CA LEU A 454 -23.11 -9.76 -41.62
C LEU A 454 -24.08 -9.13 -42.64
N LEU A 455 -25.38 -9.09 -42.34
CA LEU A 455 -26.38 -8.38 -43.15
C LEU A 455 -26.12 -6.87 -43.18
N LEU A 456 -25.79 -6.26 -42.04
CA LEU A 456 -25.41 -4.85 -41.98
C LEU A 456 -24.13 -4.58 -42.78
N LEU A 457 -23.17 -5.50 -42.74
CA LEU A 457 -21.94 -5.41 -43.51
C LEU A 457 -22.15 -5.62 -45.03
N GLU A 458 -23.14 -6.39 -45.47
CA GLU A 458 -23.52 -6.52 -46.90
C GLU A 458 -24.45 -5.39 -47.39
N SER A 459 -25.21 -4.73 -46.51
CA SER A 459 -26.18 -3.71 -46.93
C SER A 459 -25.51 -2.44 -47.47
N ASP A 460 -26.07 -1.79 -48.49
CA ASP A 460 -25.60 -0.48 -49.00
C ASP A 460 -25.85 0.70 -48.04
N ILE A 461 -25.84 0.44 -46.73
CA ILE A 461 -25.98 1.46 -45.70
C ILE A 461 -24.68 2.27 -45.63
N ASP A 462 -24.78 3.54 -46.00
CA ASP A 462 -23.65 4.47 -46.14
C ASP A 462 -23.26 5.10 -44.78
N VAL A 463 -22.80 4.25 -43.86
CA VAL A 463 -22.29 4.65 -42.54
C VAL A 463 -20.76 4.56 -42.57
N SER A 464 -20.09 5.68 -42.30
CA SER A 464 -18.63 5.86 -42.42
C SER A 464 -17.82 4.75 -41.74
N PHE A 465 -18.28 4.29 -40.57
CA PHE A 465 -17.66 3.21 -39.81
C PHE A 465 -17.75 1.83 -40.49
N LEU A 466 -18.89 1.50 -41.10
CA LEU A 466 -19.06 0.21 -41.81
C LEU A 466 -18.24 0.17 -43.09
N HIS A 467 -18.11 1.32 -43.75
CA HIS A 467 -17.25 1.47 -44.92
C HIS A 467 -15.77 1.22 -44.59
N GLU A 468 -15.27 1.75 -43.47
CA GLU A 468 -13.90 1.47 -43.00
C GLU A 468 -13.68 -0.03 -42.70
N ILE A 469 -14.67 -0.70 -42.09
CA ILE A 469 -14.56 -2.14 -41.78
C ILE A 469 -14.50 -2.99 -43.07
N ARG A 470 -15.30 -2.64 -44.09
CA ARG A 470 -15.30 -3.36 -45.39
C ARG A 470 -13.95 -3.34 -46.09
N GLN A 471 -13.15 -2.28 -45.87
CA GLN A 471 -11.85 -2.11 -46.49
C GLN A 471 -10.68 -2.77 -45.72
N THR A 472 -10.96 -3.41 -44.59
CA THR A 472 -9.91 -4.12 -43.84
C THR A 472 -9.58 -5.45 -44.54
N PRO A 473 -8.29 -5.77 -44.74
CA PRO A 473 -7.88 -7.01 -45.40
C PRO A 473 -8.34 -8.26 -44.62
N GLU A 474 -8.47 -8.16 -43.30
CA GLU A 474 -9.01 -9.22 -42.45
C GLU A 474 -10.50 -9.49 -42.73
N PHE A 475 -11.28 -8.43 -43.03
CA PHE A 475 -12.69 -8.59 -43.38
C PHE A 475 -12.85 -9.19 -44.78
N GLU A 476 -12.09 -8.74 -45.77
CA GLU A 476 -12.13 -9.32 -47.13
C GLU A 476 -11.76 -10.81 -47.12
N GLN A 477 -10.70 -11.18 -46.38
CA GLN A 477 -10.30 -12.57 -46.23
C GLN A 477 -11.40 -13.39 -45.56
N PHE A 478 -11.97 -12.90 -44.45
CA PHE A 478 -13.05 -13.59 -43.77
C PHE A 478 -14.31 -13.73 -44.65
N HIS A 479 -14.66 -12.67 -45.37
CA HIS A 479 -15.83 -12.61 -46.24
C HIS A 479 -15.74 -13.64 -47.37
N TYR A 480 -14.57 -13.75 -48.00
CA TYR A 480 -14.36 -14.67 -49.12
C TYR A 480 -14.13 -16.13 -48.67
N GLU A 481 -13.31 -16.37 -47.64
CA GLU A 481 -12.97 -17.73 -47.20
C GLU A 481 -14.10 -18.43 -46.43
N TYR A 482 -14.88 -17.70 -45.63
CA TYR A 482 -15.83 -18.32 -44.70
C TYR A 482 -17.27 -17.91 -44.97
N TYR A 483 -17.54 -16.61 -45.17
CA TYR A 483 -18.91 -16.12 -45.26
C TYR A 483 -19.60 -16.48 -46.58
N CYS A 484 -18.98 -16.23 -47.73
CA CYS A 484 -19.55 -16.56 -49.04
C CYS A 484 -19.87 -18.07 -49.19
N PRO A 485 -18.98 -19.00 -48.80
CA PRO A 485 -19.29 -20.43 -48.78
C PRO A 485 -20.44 -20.79 -47.83
N LEU A 486 -20.46 -20.20 -46.62
CA LEU A 486 -21.51 -20.45 -45.63
C LEU A 486 -22.87 -19.94 -46.12
N ARG A 487 -22.94 -18.74 -46.69
CA ARG A 487 -24.17 -18.16 -47.27
C ARG A 487 -24.73 -19.05 -48.38
N ARG A 488 -23.86 -19.51 -49.29
CA ARG A 488 -24.27 -20.42 -50.37
C ARG A 488 -24.78 -21.75 -49.84
N TRP A 489 -24.11 -22.32 -48.82
CA TRP A 489 -24.54 -23.55 -48.17
C TRP A 489 -25.89 -23.39 -47.46
N ILE A 490 -26.10 -22.28 -46.73
CA ILE A 490 -27.37 -21.98 -46.06
C ILE A 490 -28.50 -21.83 -47.07
N LEU A 491 -28.29 -21.07 -48.15
CA LEU A 491 -29.30 -20.89 -49.20
C LEU A 491 -29.67 -22.21 -49.88
N CYS A 492 -28.69 -23.07 -50.16
CA CYS A 492 -28.96 -24.43 -50.67
C CYS A 492 -29.76 -25.27 -49.66
N LYS A 493 -29.42 -25.20 -48.36
CA LYS A 493 -30.15 -25.95 -47.32
C LYS A 493 -31.58 -25.45 -47.15
N ILE A 494 -31.80 -24.13 -47.17
CA ILE A 494 -33.14 -23.53 -47.11
C ILE A 494 -33.94 -23.92 -48.35
N SER A 495 -33.36 -23.83 -49.55
CA SER A 495 -34.00 -24.28 -50.80
C SER A 495 -34.42 -25.76 -50.73
N MET A 496 -33.54 -26.66 -50.28
CA MET A 496 -33.88 -28.07 -50.10
C MET A 496 -34.99 -28.32 -49.04
N VAL A 497 -35.10 -27.45 -48.03
CA VAL A 497 -36.14 -27.55 -47.01
C VAL A 497 -37.47 -26.97 -47.51
N MET A 498 -37.44 -25.88 -48.28
CA MET A 498 -38.62 -25.27 -48.91
C MET A 498 -39.22 -26.21 -49.97
N GLU A 499 -38.38 -26.86 -50.78
CA GLU A 499 -38.80 -27.92 -51.72
C GLU A 499 -39.48 -29.10 -51.00
N ARG A 500 -38.99 -29.48 -49.82
CA ARG A 500 -39.61 -30.53 -48.99
C ARG A 500 -40.92 -30.10 -48.32
N LEU A 501 -41.14 -28.81 -48.16
CA LEU A 501 -42.35 -28.25 -47.55
C LEU A 501 -43.42 -27.89 -48.60
N GLY A 502 -43.12 -28.04 -49.90
CA GLY A 502 -44.07 -27.82 -51.00
C GLY A 502 -44.36 -26.35 -51.30
N TRP A 503 -43.41 -25.47 -51.01
CA TRP A 503 -43.49 -24.05 -51.33
C TRP A 503 -42.55 -23.79 -52.50
N ASP A 504 -43.08 -23.87 -53.71
CA ASP A 504 -42.42 -23.40 -54.94
C ASP A 504 -42.55 -21.87 -55.08
#